data_AF-A0A537M345-F1
#
_entry.id   AF-A0A537M345-F1
#
_cell.length_a   1.000
_cell.length_b   1.000
_cell.length_c   1.000
_cell.angle_alpha   90.00
_cell.angle_beta   90.00
_cell.angle_gamma   90.00
#
_symmetry.space_group_name_H-M   'P 1'
#
loop_
_entity.id
_entity.type
_entity.pdbx_description
1 polymer ?
#
loop_
_entity_poly.entity_id
_entity_poly.type
_entity_poly.pdbx_seq_one_letter_code
_entity_poly.pdbx_strand_id
1 'polypeptide(L)'
;MKLETPTPTDFSDEQKRYLEGFMSGLQVARVGRNIGAAGAGVATDNAEPTGPDAAHLKAQDKVTASGKKLADQEKFKREGHPFDAYEQLKDQARHNTPPTPPDNFRWRYYGLFYVAPAQNSYMCRLRMPNSILKHWQFSALADLAGSYGGGYTHVTTRANIQIREIEPKNGVALIEGIQDIGLCSRGSGADNIRNVTGTPTAGIDPQELLDTRPYAREWHYHILNDRSLTGLPRKFNVAFDGAGKIAVLEDTNDIAFSAVEVKDGFGVEPGVWFRLGVGGITGHRDFAKATGIIVKPEDATLVADAIVRVFIDTGDRTNRLKARLKYVLDSMGVDKFMIAVEERYGRKLARAPAEAFAPRPNFDRMAHIGVHQQKQAGLNWIGVVLPVGKLSCEQMRGLAKIAQDLGDGEIRLTVWQNLLLSGVRDENVALATAAIEKLGLAIKASQIRAGLIACTG
;
A
#
# COMPACT_ATOMS: atom_id res chain seq x y z
N MET A 1 53.37 9.65 -73.50
CA MET A 1 53.09 8.96 -72.23
C MET A 1 51.57 9.00 -72.03
N LYS A 2 50.86 7.92 -72.36
CA LYS A 2 49.39 7.82 -72.17
C LYS A 2 49.15 7.18 -70.80
N LEU A 3 48.34 7.83 -69.96
CA LEU A 3 47.89 7.33 -68.67
C LEU A 3 46.64 6.47 -68.89
N GLU A 4 46.70 5.21 -68.46
CA GLU A 4 45.54 4.31 -68.41
C GLU A 4 44.70 4.58 -67.16
N THR A 5 43.38 4.67 -67.35
CA THR A 5 42.37 4.72 -66.28
C THR A 5 42.05 3.30 -65.78
N PRO A 6 41.96 3.06 -64.46
CA PRO A 6 41.68 1.72 -63.93
C PRO A 6 40.19 1.35 -64.05
N THR A 7 39.94 0.09 -64.37
CA THR A 7 38.62 -0.56 -64.51
C THR A 7 37.93 -0.70 -63.14
N PRO A 8 36.59 -0.66 -63.03
CA PRO A 8 35.90 -0.81 -61.75
C PRO A 8 36.06 -2.24 -61.23
N THR A 9 36.62 -2.40 -60.04
CA THR A 9 36.64 -3.68 -59.31
C THR A 9 35.25 -4.01 -58.79
N ASP A 10 34.71 -5.15 -59.25
CA ASP A 10 33.51 -5.76 -58.70
C ASP A 10 33.69 -6.12 -57.21
N PHE A 11 32.61 -6.03 -56.43
CA PHE A 11 32.63 -6.43 -55.02
C PHE A 11 33.02 -7.90 -54.87
N SER A 12 33.86 -8.20 -53.89
CA SER A 12 34.17 -9.58 -53.51
C SER A 12 32.94 -10.28 -52.96
N ASP A 13 32.93 -11.62 -53.00
CA ASP A 13 31.79 -12.41 -52.50
C ASP A 13 31.54 -12.20 -51.00
N GLU A 14 32.58 -11.87 -50.23
CA GLU A 14 32.47 -11.51 -48.82
C GLU A 14 31.79 -10.15 -48.63
N GLN A 15 32.13 -9.16 -49.47
CA GLN A 15 31.46 -7.84 -49.47
C GLN A 15 29.99 -7.95 -49.89
N LYS A 16 29.68 -8.82 -50.87
CA LYS A 16 28.30 -9.11 -51.29
C LYS A 16 27.49 -9.74 -50.15
N ARG A 17 28.04 -10.77 -49.48
CA ARG A 17 27.39 -11.40 -48.31
C ARG A 17 27.20 -10.44 -47.14
N TYR A 18 28.17 -9.56 -46.88
CA TYR A 18 28.04 -8.51 -45.87
C TYR A 18 26.90 -7.55 -46.19
N LEU A 19 26.81 -7.10 -47.46
CA LEU A 19 25.73 -6.20 -47.92
C LEU A 19 24.36 -6.90 -47.88
N GLU A 20 24.27 -8.18 -48.22
CA GLU A 20 23.04 -8.97 -48.07
C GLU A 20 22.60 -9.09 -46.60
N GLY A 21 23.54 -9.39 -45.70
CA GLY A 21 23.27 -9.43 -44.25
C GLY A 21 22.84 -8.07 -43.70
N PHE A 22 23.49 -6.99 -44.12
CA PHE A 22 23.16 -5.62 -43.75
C PHE A 22 21.76 -5.21 -44.27
N MET A 23 21.44 -5.56 -45.52
CA MET A 23 20.14 -5.28 -46.11
C MET A 23 19.00 -6.09 -45.48
N SER A 24 19.26 -7.35 -45.14
CA SER A 24 18.33 -8.20 -44.38
C SER A 24 18.08 -7.62 -42.98
N GLY A 25 19.13 -7.16 -42.29
CA GLY A 25 19.01 -6.47 -41.00
C GLY A 25 18.20 -5.17 -41.08
N LEU A 26 18.40 -4.38 -42.15
CA LEU A 26 17.60 -3.19 -42.42
C LEU A 26 16.13 -3.50 -42.74
N GLN A 27 15.84 -4.57 -43.47
CA GLN A 27 14.45 -5.02 -43.73
C GLN A 27 13.77 -5.48 -42.45
N VAL A 28 14.44 -6.25 -41.59
CA VAL A 28 13.90 -6.66 -40.28
C VAL A 28 13.65 -5.44 -39.38
N ALA A 29 14.56 -4.46 -39.37
CA ALA A 29 14.36 -3.21 -38.64
C ALA A 29 13.20 -2.36 -39.21
N ARG A 30 12.97 -2.41 -40.54
CA ARG A 30 11.86 -1.72 -41.21
C ARG A 30 10.52 -2.40 -40.94
N VAL A 31 10.47 -3.73 -40.86
CA VAL A 31 9.29 -4.48 -40.43
C VAL A 31 8.99 -4.22 -38.95
N GLY A 32 10.01 -4.21 -38.09
CA GLY A 32 9.87 -3.84 -36.67
C GLY A 32 9.37 -2.40 -36.46
N ARG A 33 9.80 -1.45 -37.31
CA ARG A 33 9.29 -0.06 -37.30
C ARG A 33 7.90 0.08 -37.90
N ASN A 34 7.53 -0.71 -38.91
CA ASN A 34 6.18 -0.70 -39.49
C ASN A 34 5.13 -1.36 -38.59
N ILE A 35 5.52 -2.30 -37.71
CA ILE A 35 4.64 -2.77 -36.62
C ILE A 35 4.36 -1.64 -35.60
N GLY A 36 5.31 -0.71 -35.41
CA GLY A 36 5.15 0.46 -34.55
C GLY A 36 4.39 1.65 -35.16
N ALA A 37 4.22 1.71 -36.49
CA ALA A 37 3.64 2.86 -37.19
C ALA A 37 2.37 2.55 -38.03
N ALA A 38 2.03 1.28 -38.25
CA ALA A 38 0.79 0.87 -38.93
C ALA A 38 -0.40 0.59 -37.98
N GLY A 39 -0.32 1.01 -36.72
CA GLY A 39 -1.38 0.85 -35.71
C GLY A 39 -2.41 1.99 -35.68
N ALA A 40 -2.49 2.83 -36.71
CA ALA A 40 -3.48 3.92 -36.83
C ALA A 40 -4.60 3.61 -37.85
N GLY A 41 -4.86 2.32 -38.09
CA GLY A 41 -6.10 1.85 -38.70
C GLY A 41 -7.07 1.44 -37.60
N VAL A 42 -8.35 1.78 -37.74
CA VAL A 42 -9.44 1.28 -36.90
C VAL A 42 -9.53 -0.23 -37.10
N ALA A 43 -8.70 -0.99 -36.38
CA ALA A 43 -8.90 -2.40 -36.19
C ALA A 43 -10.11 -2.53 -35.26
N THR A 44 -11.18 -3.14 -35.76
CA THR A 44 -12.17 -3.79 -34.90
C THR A 44 -11.50 -4.99 -34.26
N ASP A 45 -10.58 -4.75 -33.32
CA ASP A 45 -9.92 -5.79 -32.55
C ASP A 45 -10.91 -6.33 -31.52
N ASN A 46 -11.69 -7.32 -31.95
CA ASN A 46 -12.45 -8.21 -31.07
C ASN A 46 -11.55 -9.22 -30.34
N ALA A 47 -10.23 -9.02 -30.33
CA ALA A 47 -9.31 -9.86 -29.58
C ALA A 47 -9.45 -9.54 -28.08
N GLU A 48 -9.86 -10.53 -27.28
CA GLU A 48 -9.93 -10.34 -25.84
C GLU A 48 -8.55 -9.97 -25.27
N PRO A 49 -8.46 -8.96 -24.39
CA PRO A 49 -7.21 -8.64 -23.70
C PRO A 49 -6.64 -9.87 -22.97
N THR A 50 -5.34 -10.10 -23.13
CA THR A 50 -4.57 -11.17 -22.46
C THR A 50 -3.41 -10.58 -21.64
N GLY A 51 -2.76 -11.41 -20.83
CA GLY A 51 -1.63 -10.98 -20.00
C GLY A 51 -2.02 -10.41 -18.64
N PRO A 52 -1.04 -9.86 -17.88
CA PRO A 52 -1.24 -9.48 -16.47
C PRO A 52 -2.21 -8.32 -16.27
N ASP A 53 -2.38 -7.45 -17.27
CA ASP A 53 -3.26 -6.28 -17.19
C ASP A 53 -4.67 -6.56 -17.75
N ALA A 54 -4.93 -7.79 -18.22
CA ALA A 54 -6.16 -8.18 -18.91
C ALA A 54 -7.44 -7.89 -18.13
N ALA A 55 -7.45 -8.15 -16.82
CA ALA A 55 -8.63 -7.91 -15.98
C ALA A 55 -9.03 -6.42 -15.98
N HIS A 56 -8.06 -5.51 -15.94
CA HIS A 56 -8.32 -4.07 -15.97
C HIS A 56 -8.77 -3.62 -17.36
N LEU A 57 -8.12 -4.11 -18.43
CA LEU A 57 -8.48 -3.77 -19.81
C LEU A 57 -9.89 -4.23 -20.14
N LYS A 58 -10.25 -5.49 -19.81
CA LYS A 58 -11.61 -6.01 -19.98
C LYS A 58 -12.64 -5.19 -19.22
N ALA A 59 -12.34 -4.78 -17.98
CA ALA A 59 -13.24 -3.93 -17.20
C ALA A 59 -13.43 -2.53 -17.83
N GLN A 60 -12.37 -1.94 -18.39
CA GLN A 60 -12.45 -0.68 -19.11
C GLN A 60 -13.19 -0.81 -20.45
N ASP A 61 -12.98 -1.91 -21.19
CA ASP A 61 -13.64 -2.18 -22.47
C ASP A 61 -15.16 -2.31 -22.30
N LYS A 62 -15.62 -2.97 -21.23
CA LYS A 62 -17.04 -3.02 -20.86
C LYS A 62 -17.64 -1.63 -20.69
N VAL A 63 -16.90 -0.71 -20.08
CA VAL A 63 -17.36 0.68 -19.88
C VAL A 63 -17.49 1.41 -21.22
N THR A 64 -16.48 1.31 -22.08
CA THR A 64 -16.51 1.95 -23.40
C THR A 64 -17.56 1.34 -24.33
N ALA A 65 -17.73 0.01 -24.29
CA ALA A 65 -18.76 -0.71 -25.04
C ALA A 65 -20.18 -0.31 -24.61
N SER A 66 -20.37 0.09 -23.34
CA SER A 66 -21.64 0.64 -22.85
C SER A 66 -21.90 2.09 -23.27
N GLY A 67 -21.05 2.69 -24.12
CA GLY A 67 -21.16 4.07 -24.59
C GLY A 67 -20.69 5.13 -23.58
N LYS A 68 -20.09 4.73 -22.46
CA LYS A 68 -19.58 5.64 -21.42
C LYS A 68 -18.11 5.98 -21.63
N LYS A 69 -17.68 7.13 -21.11
CA LYS A 69 -16.29 7.59 -21.17
C LYS A 69 -15.53 7.23 -19.90
N LEU A 70 -14.32 6.72 -20.06
CA LEU A 70 -13.38 6.51 -18.96
C LEU A 70 -12.95 7.84 -18.34
N ALA A 71 -12.77 7.86 -17.01
CA ALA A 71 -12.10 8.95 -16.31
C ALA A 71 -10.64 9.07 -16.79
N ASP A 72 -10.04 10.25 -16.71
CA ASP A 72 -8.69 10.48 -17.25
C ASP A 72 -7.62 9.54 -16.66
N GLN A 73 -7.72 9.21 -15.38
CA GLN A 73 -6.79 8.29 -14.74
C GLN A 73 -6.93 6.84 -15.23
N GLU A 74 -8.12 6.45 -15.68
CA GLU A 74 -8.32 5.15 -16.33
C GLU A 74 -7.65 5.15 -17.71
N LYS A 75 -7.71 6.27 -18.43
CA LYS A 75 -6.95 6.45 -19.68
C LYS A 75 -5.45 6.37 -19.43
N PHE A 76 -4.93 7.06 -18.40
CA PHE A 76 -3.51 7.01 -18.06
C PHE A 76 -3.02 5.59 -17.72
N LYS A 77 -3.87 4.78 -17.06
CA LYS A 77 -3.58 3.36 -16.78
C LYS A 77 -3.63 2.50 -18.05
N ARG A 78 -4.54 2.82 -18.98
CA ARG A 78 -4.70 2.12 -20.25
C ARG A 78 -3.55 2.39 -21.22
N GLU A 79 -3.02 3.61 -21.22
CA GLU A 79 -1.85 4.02 -22.00
C GLU A 79 -0.60 3.21 -21.64
N GLY A 80 -0.44 2.86 -20.37
CA GLY A 80 0.67 2.06 -19.89
C GLY A 80 0.63 1.88 -18.38
N HIS A 81 1.00 0.69 -17.92
CA HIS A 81 1.02 0.40 -16.49
C HIS A 81 2.06 1.29 -15.79
N PRO A 82 1.74 1.93 -14.65
CA PRO A 82 2.65 2.91 -14.02
C PRO A 82 4.03 2.36 -13.64
N PHE A 83 4.14 1.06 -13.32
CA PHE A 83 5.43 0.43 -13.05
C PHE A 83 6.33 0.24 -14.28
N ASP A 84 5.80 0.37 -15.50
CA ASP A 84 6.59 0.27 -16.72
C ASP A 84 7.19 1.63 -17.11
N ALA A 85 6.76 2.71 -16.46
CA ALA A 85 7.23 4.07 -16.70
C ALA A 85 8.45 4.47 -15.84
N TYR A 86 9.20 3.51 -15.28
CA TYR A 86 10.29 3.81 -14.35
C TYR A 86 11.42 4.65 -14.98
N GLU A 87 11.78 4.37 -16.24
CA GLU A 87 12.82 5.15 -16.93
C GLU A 87 12.39 6.61 -17.17
N GLN A 88 11.10 6.86 -17.36
CA GLN A 88 10.56 8.22 -17.44
C GLN A 88 10.67 8.95 -16.09
N LEU A 89 10.45 8.26 -14.97
CA LEU A 89 10.69 8.82 -13.63
C LEU A 89 12.17 9.18 -13.43
N LYS A 90 13.08 8.30 -13.88
CA LYS A 90 14.53 8.56 -13.84
C LYS A 90 14.93 9.75 -14.68
N ASP A 91 14.38 9.88 -15.89
CA ASP A 91 14.63 11.03 -16.74
C ASP A 91 14.16 12.34 -16.10
N GLN A 92 12.95 12.36 -15.52
CA GLN A 92 12.45 13.53 -14.79
C GLN A 92 13.32 13.88 -13.58
N ALA A 93 13.79 12.88 -12.83
CA ALA A 93 14.70 13.10 -11.72
C ALA A 93 16.03 13.71 -12.19
N ARG A 94 16.67 13.17 -13.24
CA ARG A 94 17.94 13.70 -13.78
C ARG A 94 17.86 15.19 -14.13
N HIS A 95 16.72 15.63 -14.62
CA HIS A 95 16.48 17.02 -15.04
C HIS A 95 15.80 17.89 -13.97
N ASN A 96 15.56 17.35 -12.77
CA ASN A 96 14.77 17.98 -11.70
C ASN A 96 13.39 18.48 -12.16
N THR A 97 12.78 17.78 -13.11
CA THR A 97 11.55 18.20 -13.78
C THR A 97 10.33 17.86 -12.92
N PRO A 98 9.46 18.83 -12.56
CA PRO A 98 8.17 18.55 -11.95
C PRO A 98 7.31 17.66 -12.85
N PRO A 99 6.52 16.74 -12.28
CA PRO A 99 5.73 15.83 -13.09
C PRO A 99 4.53 16.56 -13.70
N THR A 100 4.19 16.16 -14.93
CA THR A 100 2.89 16.50 -15.54
C THR A 100 1.73 15.86 -14.75
N PRO A 101 0.46 16.26 -14.95
CA PRO A 101 -0.65 15.63 -14.24
C PRO A 101 -0.77 14.10 -14.43
N PRO A 102 -0.59 13.54 -15.65
CA PRO A 102 -0.51 12.08 -15.84
C PRO A 102 0.65 11.43 -15.08
N ASP A 103 1.83 12.06 -15.11
CA ASP A 103 3.02 11.51 -14.44
C ASP A 103 2.91 11.58 -12.93
N ASN A 104 2.34 12.66 -12.37
CA ASN A 104 2.04 12.75 -10.95
C ASN A 104 1.06 11.64 -10.54
N PHE A 105 0.12 11.25 -11.41
CA PHE A 105 -0.71 10.09 -11.15
C PHE A 105 0.09 8.78 -11.15
N ARG A 106 1.01 8.59 -12.11
CA ARG A 106 1.89 7.41 -12.21
C ARG A 106 2.86 7.30 -11.04
N TRP A 107 3.53 8.38 -10.62
CA TRP A 107 4.53 8.37 -9.55
C TRP A 107 3.94 8.05 -8.17
N ARG A 108 2.64 8.28 -7.98
CA ARG A 108 1.92 7.84 -6.77
C ARG A 108 1.89 6.32 -6.62
N TYR A 109 2.14 5.56 -7.69
CA TYR A 109 2.31 4.10 -7.63
C TYR A 109 3.66 3.72 -7.02
N TYR A 110 4.68 4.56 -7.12
CA TYR A 110 5.96 4.44 -6.40
C TYR A 110 5.92 5.09 -5.02
N GLY A 111 4.75 5.60 -4.62
CA GLY A 111 4.54 6.29 -3.36
C GLY A 111 4.93 7.77 -3.37
N LEU A 112 5.29 8.34 -4.53
CA LEU A 112 5.64 9.76 -4.68
C LEU A 112 4.40 10.59 -5.07
N PHE A 113 4.06 11.60 -4.28
CA PHE A 113 2.92 12.48 -4.48
C PHE A 113 3.42 13.91 -4.67
N TYR A 114 3.34 14.46 -5.89
CA TYR A 114 3.67 15.86 -6.10
C TYR A 114 2.50 16.72 -5.63
N VAL A 115 2.73 17.56 -4.62
CA VAL A 115 1.69 18.23 -3.82
C VAL A 115 1.55 19.73 -4.12
N ALA A 116 1.89 20.15 -5.33
CA ALA A 116 1.65 21.51 -5.80
C ALA A 116 0.14 21.85 -5.86
N PRO A 117 -0.27 23.11 -5.65
CA PRO A 117 0.60 24.27 -5.37
C PRO A 117 0.95 24.44 -3.88
N ALA A 118 0.41 23.60 -2.98
CA ALA A 118 0.68 23.71 -1.55
C ALA A 118 2.17 23.54 -1.22
N GLN A 119 2.86 22.66 -1.96
CA GLN A 119 4.30 22.48 -1.87
C GLN A 119 4.85 21.97 -3.22
N ASN A 120 5.87 22.64 -3.77
CA ASN A 120 6.49 22.30 -5.06
C ASN A 120 7.51 21.16 -4.93
N SER A 121 7.09 20.05 -4.33
CA SER A 121 7.92 18.87 -4.13
C SER A 121 7.05 17.63 -4.01
N TYR A 122 7.69 16.46 -3.98
CA TYR A 122 7.05 15.21 -3.61
C TYR A 122 6.91 15.07 -2.09
N MET A 123 5.86 14.36 -1.68
CA MET A 123 5.80 13.57 -0.45
C MET A 123 5.90 12.10 -0.82
N CYS A 124 6.70 11.31 -0.11
CA CYS A 124 6.78 9.86 -0.27
C CYS A 124 6.03 9.15 0.85
N ARG A 125 5.21 8.15 0.52
CA ARG A 125 4.53 7.26 1.48
C ARG A 125 4.99 5.82 1.30
N LEU A 126 5.21 5.13 2.42
CA LEU A 126 5.62 3.73 2.43
C LEU A 126 4.44 2.76 2.34
N ARG A 127 4.74 1.46 2.30
CA ARG A 127 3.85 0.32 2.54
C ARG A 127 4.61 -0.68 3.40
N MET A 128 4.00 -1.12 4.49
CA MET A 128 4.62 -2.05 5.43
C MET A 128 3.55 -2.98 6.02
N PRO A 129 3.87 -4.26 6.25
CA PRO A 129 2.95 -5.17 6.91
C PRO A 129 2.80 -4.81 8.39
N ASN A 130 1.55 -4.74 8.85
CA ASN A 130 1.20 -4.52 10.25
C ASN A 130 1.74 -3.22 10.87
N SER A 131 2.28 -2.31 10.06
CA SER A 131 2.82 -1.03 10.54
C SER A 131 3.97 -1.15 11.55
N ILE A 132 4.76 -2.22 11.46
CA ILE A 132 5.91 -2.49 12.33
C ILE A 132 7.21 -2.40 11.53
N LEU A 133 8.20 -1.70 12.08
CA LEU A 133 9.54 -1.55 11.53
C LEU A 133 10.59 -2.04 12.53
N LYS A 134 11.76 -2.41 12.02
CA LYS A 134 12.95 -2.60 12.85
C LYS A 134 13.67 -1.28 13.11
N HIS A 135 14.35 -1.18 14.24
CA HIS A 135 15.09 0.02 14.65
C HIS A 135 16.05 0.54 13.56
N TRP A 136 16.78 -0.35 12.89
CA TRP A 136 17.72 0.02 11.83
C TRP A 136 17.00 0.57 10.58
N GLN A 137 15.83 0.05 10.24
CA GLN A 137 14.99 0.59 9.16
C GLN A 137 14.50 2.00 9.51
N PHE A 138 14.08 2.21 10.76
CA PHE A 138 13.61 3.50 11.23
C PHE A 138 14.73 4.54 11.28
N SER A 139 15.93 4.15 11.74
CA SER A 139 17.12 5.01 11.69
C SER A 139 17.50 5.37 10.25
N ALA A 140 17.52 4.39 9.35
CA ALA A 140 17.88 4.65 7.95
C ALA A 140 16.83 5.50 7.22
N LEU A 141 15.54 5.39 7.58
CA LEU A 141 14.51 6.33 7.10
C LEU A 141 14.78 7.77 7.55
N ALA A 142 15.39 7.98 8.71
CA ALA A 142 15.83 9.30 9.14
C ALA A 142 16.94 9.84 8.24
N ASP A 143 17.91 8.99 7.87
CA ASP A 143 18.99 9.36 6.96
C ASP A 143 18.46 9.71 5.56
N LEU A 144 17.51 8.92 5.04
CA LEU A 144 16.83 9.21 3.77
C LEU A 144 16.01 10.50 3.84
N ALA A 145 15.28 10.73 4.93
CA ALA A 145 14.51 11.95 5.11
C ALA A 145 15.40 13.21 5.19
N GLY A 146 16.57 13.10 5.82
CA GLY A 146 17.57 14.18 5.89
C GLY A 146 18.31 14.42 4.57
N SER A 147 18.61 13.35 3.82
CA SER A 147 19.39 13.45 2.57
C SER A 147 18.54 13.87 1.37
N TYR A 148 17.29 13.43 1.31
CA TYR A 148 16.46 13.54 0.11
C TYR A 148 15.16 14.33 0.33
N GLY A 149 14.80 14.64 1.57
CA GLY A 149 13.60 15.40 1.93
C GLY A 149 13.89 16.55 2.90
N GLY A 150 12.87 16.96 3.64
CA GLY A 150 12.94 18.11 4.57
C GLY A 150 13.53 17.82 5.95
N GLY A 151 14.14 16.64 6.18
CA GLY A 151 14.71 16.31 7.49
C GLY A 151 13.68 15.94 8.57
N TYR A 152 12.48 15.52 8.18
CA TYR A 152 11.45 15.06 9.11
C TYR A 152 10.53 14.02 8.45
N THR A 153 9.78 13.29 9.28
CA THR A 153 8.71 12.39 8.83
C THR A 153 7.40 12.62 9.57
N HIS A 154 6.32 12.04 9.04
CA HIS A 154 5.01 12.02 9.70
C HIS A 154 4.47 10.59 9.82
N VAL A 155 3.98 10.24 11.01
CA VAL A 155 3.09 9.09 11.22
C VAL A 155 1.67 9.47 10.80
N THR A 156 1.07 8.61 9.98
CA THR A 156 -0.25 8.84 9.37
C THR A 156 -1.36 8.10 10.10
N THR A 157 -2.61 8.48 9.82
CA THR A 157 -3.83 7.83 10.32
C THR A 157 -4.08 6.42 9.76
N ARG A 158 -3.14 5.87 8.99
CA ARG A 158 -3.11 4.45 8.59
C ARG A 158 -1.84 3.76 9.08
N ALA A 159 -1.32 4.22 10.23
CA ALA A 159 -0.14 3.66 10.88
C ALA A 159 1.02 3.49 9.89
N ASN A 160 1.44 4.58 9.26
CA ASN A 160 2.43 4.54 8.17
C ASN A 160 3.29 5.80 8.22
N ILE A 161 4.43 5.82 7.55
CA ILE A 161 5.39 6.94 7.50
C ILE A 161 5.28 7.71 6.19
N GLN A 162 5.43 9.03 6.28
CA GLN A 162 5.60 9.92 5.14
C GLN A 162 6.85 10.79 5.27
N ILE A 163 7.66 10.82 4.21
CA ILE A 163 8.78 11.76 4.02
C ILE A 163 8.29 12.89 3.10
N ARG A 164 8.67 14.13 3.35
CA ARG A 164 8.18 15.32 2.63
C ARG A 164 9.33 16.16 2.10
N GLU A 165 9.00 17.18 1.30
CA GLU A 165 9.96 18.14 0.76
C GLU A 165 11.00 17.50 -0.16
N ILE A 166 10.58 16.49 -0.92
CA ILE A 166 11.45 15.74 -1.82
C ILE A 166 11.44 16.40 -3.20
N GLU A 167 12.52 17.08 -3.56
CA GLU A 167 12.68 17.62 -4.91
C GLU A 167 12.61 16.50 -5.97
N PRO A 168 12.17 16.79 -7.21
CA PRO A 168 12.11 15.77 -8.25
C PRO A 168 13.42 15.01 -8.49
N LYS A 169 14.56 15.70 -8.44
CA LYS A 169 15.89 15.10 -8.55
C LYS A 169 16.21 14.03 -7.50
N ASN A 170 15.56 14.11 -6.33
CA ASN A 170 15.76 13.19 -5.22
C ASN A 170 14.78 12.01 -5.23
N GLY A 171 13.75 12.04 -6.08
CA GLY A 171 12.64 11.08 -6.04
C GLY A 171 13.09 9.63 -6.23
N VAL A 172 14.00 9.38 -7.18
CA VAL A 172 14.53 8.04 -7.48
C VAL A 172 15.42 7.52 -6.37
N ALA A 173 16.43 8.30 -5.96
CA ALA A 173 17.36 7.91 -4.91
C ALA A 173 16.64 7.59 -3.59
N LEU A 174 15.55 8.31 -3.29
CA LEU A 174 14.72 8.02 -2.13
C LEU A 174 14.02 6.65 -2.22
N ILE A 175 13.35 6.34 -3.34
CA ILE A 175 12.58 5.09 -3.45
C ILE A 175 13.47 3.85 -3.61
N GLU A 176 14.68 4.00 -4.17
CA GLU A 176 15.71 2.96 -4.18
C GLU A 176 16.28 2.76 -2.77
N GLY A 177 16.65 3.85 -2.07
CA GLY A 177 17.15 3.77 -0.69
C GLY A 177 16.15 3.16 0.30
N ILE A 178 14.84 3.37 0.10
CA ILE A 178 13.78 2.67 0.87
C ILE A 178 13.84 1.15 0.64
N GLN A 179 14.14 0.70 -0.58
CA GLN A 179 14.24 -0.73 -0.91
C GLN A 179 15.53 -1.35 -0.35
N ASP A 180 16.64 -0.62 -0.38
CA ASP A 180 17.93 -1.07 0.16
C ASP A 180 17.85 -1.43 1.65
N ILE A 181 16.93 -0.79 2.38
CA ILE A 181 16.68 -1.06 3.80
C ILE A 181 15.53 -2.06 4.05
N GLY A 182 15.13 -2.81 3.02
CA GLY A 182 14.09 -3.83 3.12
C GLY A 182 12.69 -3.29 3.39
N LEU A 183 12.43 -2.02 3.05
CA LEU A 183 11.10 -1.42 3.06
C LEU A 183 10.58 -1.22 1.64
N CYS A 184 9.34 -0.77 1.51
CA CYS A 184 8.69 -0.58 0.23
C CYS A 184 7.82 0.68 0.24
N SER A 185 7.72 1.36 -0.91
CA SER A 185 6.76 2.45 -1.16
C SER A 185 5.78 2.13 -2.29
N ARG A 186 5.96 0.99 -2.98
CA ARG A 186 5.16 0.59 -4.13
C ARG A 186 3.70 0.35 -3.73
N GLY A 187 2.79 0.87 -4.54
CA GLY A 187 1.36 0.77 -4.37
C GLY A 187 0.78 1.56 -3.18
N SER A 188 1.52 2.51 -2.58
CA SER A 188 1.03 3.26 -1.41
C SER A 188 0.10 4.44 -1.77
N GLY A 189 -0.02 4.77 -3.06
CA GLY A 189 -0.81 5.89 -3.58
C GLY A 189 -1.74 5.55 -4.73
N ALA A 190 -2.36 6.59 -5.30
CA ALA A 190 -3.32 6.48 -6.41
C ALA A 190 -4.40 5.41 -6.18
N ASP A 191 -4.65 4.59 -7.20
CA ASP A 191 -5.72 3.60 -7.27
C ASP A 191 -5.14 2.20 -6.99
N ASN A 192 -4.64 2.05 -5.76
CA ASN A 192 -4.02 0.83 -5.23
C ASN A 192 -4.59 0.45 -3.87
N ILE A 193 -4.31 -0.79 -3.47
CA ILE A 193 -4.45 -1.28 -2.10
C ILE A 193 -3.45 -0.53 -1.22
N ARG A 194 -3.91 0.09 -0.13
CA ARG A 194 -3.10 0.98 0.71
C ARG A 194 -2.25 0.19 1.70
N ASN A 195 -1.76 0.88 2.75
CA ASN A 195 -0.98 0.24 3.79
C ASN A 195 -1.74 -0.94 4.40
N VAL A 196 -1.02 -2.00 4.78
CA VAL A 196 -1.61 -3.17 5.43
C VAL A 196 -1.63 -2.91 6.93
N THR A 197 -2.76 -2.39 7.40
CA THR A 197 -2.91 -1.97 8.80
C THR A 197 -3.26 -3.19 9.65
N GLY A 198 -2.55 -3.37 10.76
CA GLY A 198 -2.83 -4.41 11.75
C GLY A 198 -2.77 -3.86 13.17
N THR A 199 -3.15 -4.67 14.17
CA THR A 199 -3.14 -4.25 15.58
C THR A 199 -1.71 -3.89 16.01
N PRO A 200 -1.46 -2.68 16.54
CA PRO A 200 -0.10 -2.27 16.87
C PRO A 200 0.47 -3.05 18.07
N THR A 201 -0.39 -3.60 18.94
CA THR A 201 0.01 -4.50 20.04
C THR A 201 -0.02 -5.98 19.66
N ALA A 202 -0.10 -6.32 18.36
CA ALA A 202 -0.15 -7.71 17.91
C ALA A 202 1.05 -8.54 18.39
N GLY A 203 0.77 -9.68 19.01
CA GLY A 203 1.76 -10.59 19.60
C GLY A 203 2.26 -10.20 20.99
N ILE A 204 1.85 -9.05 21.54
CA ILE A 204 2.35 -8.54 22.82
C ILE A 204 1.23 -8.17 23.80
N ASP A 205 0.00 -8.00 23.33
CA ASP A 205 -1.14 -7.62 24.17
C ASP A 205 -1.65 -8.82 25.00
N PRO A 206 -1.82 -8.71 26.33
CA PRO A 206 -2.45 -9.75 27.13
C PRO A 206 -3.89 -10.08 26.73
N GLN A 207 -4.63 -9.15 26.10
CA GLN A 207 -6.03 -9.35 25.77
C GLN A 207 -6.31 -9.75 24.32
N GLU A 208 -5.30 -9.74 23.45
CA GLU A 208 -5.54 -10.02 22.03
C GLU A 208 -6.14 -11.41 21.83
N LEU A 209 -7.09 -11.52 20.91
CA LEU A 209 -7.61 -12.80 20.46
C LEU A 209 -6.70 -13.41 19.39
N LEU A 210 -6.03 -12.56 18.61
CA LEU A 210 -5.27 -12.99 17.44
C LEU A 210 -4.09 -12.05 17.14
N ASP A 211 -2.89 -12.61 16.98
CA ASP A 211 -1.75 -11.89 16.44
C ASP A 211 -1.96 -11.64 14.94
N THR A 212 -2.08 -10.36 14.55
CA THR A 212 -2.39 -9.96 13.17
C THR A 212 -1.18 -9.96 12.23
N ARG A 213 0.05 -10.04 12.77
CA ARG A 213 1.29 -9.91 11.99
C ARG A 213 1.42 -10.95 10.87
N PRO A 214 1.11 -12.26 11.06
CA PRO A 214 1.21 -13.24 9.99
C PRO A 214 0.31 -12.92 8.79
N TYR A 215 -0.94 -12.53 9.05
CA TYR A 215 -1.94 -12.25 8.01
C TYR A 215 -1.66 -10.92 7.30
N ALA A 216 -1.25 -9.90 8.05
CA ALA A 216 -0.82 -8.63 7.48
C ALA A 216 0.43 -8.79 6.61
N ARG A 217 1.36 -9.67 7.01
CA ARG A 217 2.58 -9.99 6.24
C ARG A 217 2.25 -10.74 4.95
N GLU A 218 1.41 -11.75 5.05
CA GLU A 218 1.04 -12.57 3.90
C GLU A 218 0.22 -11.75 2.88
N TRP A 219 -0.76 -10.95 3.31
CA TRP A 219 -1.46 -9.99 2.44
C TRP A 219 -0.50 -8.98 1.79
N HIS A 220 0.49 -8.47 2.53
CA HIS A 220 1.48 -7.53 1.99
C HIS A 220 2.26 -8.12 0.81
N TYR A 221 2.76 -9.35 0.95
CA TYR A 221 3.52 -10.00 -0.13
C TYR A 221 2.60 -10.50 -1.26
N HIS A 222 1.37 -10.89 -0.97
CA HIS A 222 0.37 -11.22 -1.99
C HIS A 222 0.18 -10.03 -2.95
N ILE A 223 -0.04 -8.83 -2.42
CA ILE A 223 -0.20 -7.62 -3.25
C ILE A 223 1.08 -7.30 -4.05
N LEU A 224 2.26 -7.43 -3.44
CA LEU A 224 3.52 -7.07 -4.11
C LEU A 224 3.86 -8.01 -5.26
N ASN A 225 3.39 -9.25 -5.22
CA ASN A 225 3.69 -10.29 -6.21
C ASN A 225 2.56 -10.52 -7.23
N ASP A 226 1.46 -9.78 -7.15
CA ASP A 226 0.40 -9.80 -8.16
C ASP A 226 0.17 -8.42 -8.77
N ARG A 227 0.61 -8.26 -10.02
CA ARG A 227 0.45 -7.04 -10.80
C ARG A 227 -1.02 -6.66 -11.00
N SER A 228 -1.93 -7.62 -11.09
CA SER A 228 -3.37 -7.37 -11.26
C SER A 228 -4.04 -6.75 -10.04
N LEU A 229 -3.35 -6.65 -8.90
CA LEU A 229 -3.83 -5.95 -7.71
C LEU A 229 -3.40 -4.47 -7.67
N THR A 230 -2.85 -3.97 -8.77
CA THR A 230 -2.42 -2.59 -8.99
C THR A 230 -3.31 -1.93 -10.05
N GLY A 231 -3.66 -0.64 -9.87
CA GLY A 231 -4.48 0.07 -10.86
C GLY A 231 -5.98 -0.25 -10.78
N LEU A 232 -6.47 -0.50 -9.56
CA LEU A 232 -7.88 -0.68 -9.20
C LEU A 232 -8.76 0.49 -9.70
N PRO A 233 -10.10 0.38 -9.70
CA PRO A 233 -10.99 1.52 -10.01
C PRO A 233 -10.74 2.74 -9.12
N ARG A 234 -10.45 2.50 -7.83
CA ARG A 234 -10.09 3.54 -6.84
C ARG A 234 -9.27 2.96 -5.70
N LYS A 235 -8.78 3.83 -4.80
CA LYS A 235 -8.10 3.41 -3.57
C LYS A 235 -8.87 2.37 -2.78
N PHE A 236 -8.16 1.42 -2.20
CA PHE A 236 -8.73 0.31 -1.44
C PHE A 236 -7.94 0.08 -0.15
N ASN A 237 -8.60 -0.07 0.99
CA ASN A 237 -7.95 -0.22 2.29
C ASN A 237 -8.40 -1.52 2.95
N VAL A 238 -7.46 -2.23 3.55
CA VAL A 238 -7.68 -3.48 4.28
C VAL A 238 -7.05 -3.33 5.66
N ALA A 239 -7.78 -3.72 6.70
CA ALA A 239 -7.30 -3.69 8.07
C ALA A 239 -7.61 -5.02 8.79
N PHE A 240 -6.66 -5.44 9.62
CA PHE A 240 -6.75 -6.60 10.48
C PHE A 240 -6.76 -6.14 11.95
N ASP A 241 -7.83 -6.45 12.67
CA ASP A 241 -7.94 -6.14 14.10
C ASP A 241 -7.92 -7.44 14.92
N GLY A 242 -6.92 -7.59 15.78
CA GLY A 242 -6.70 -8.75 16.65
C GLY A 242 -7.42 -8.65 18.00
N ALA A 243 -8.28 -7.65 18.20
CA ALA A 243 -8.95 -7.35 19.47
C ALA A 243 -8.00 -7.02 20.64
N GLY A 244 -6.83 -6.42 20.36
CA GLY A 244 -5.96 -5.83 21.39
C GLY A 244 -6.54 -4.55 22.01
N LYS A 245 -5.84 -3.97 22.98
CA LYS A 245 -6.24 -2.74 23.69
C LYS A 245 -6.30 -1.52 22.79
N ILE A 246 -5.45 -1.46 21.77
CA ILE A 246 -5.39 -0.34 20.83
C ILE A 246 -6.16 -0.71 19.56
N ALA A 247 -7.31 -0.08 19.37
CA ALA A 247 -8.12 -0.27 18.18
C ALA A 247 -7.40 0.23 16.91
N VAL A 248 -7.56 -0.51 15.81
CA VAL A 248 -7.05 -0.14 14.47
C VAL A 248 -8.08 0.60 13.60
N LEU A 249 -9.32 0.73 14.11
CA LEU A 249 -10.44 1.33 13.39
C LEU A 249 -10.71 0.62 12.06
N GLU A 250 -10.78 -0.71 12.10
CA GLU A 250 -10.89 -1.58 10.94
C GLU A 250 -12.15 -1.29 10.12
N ASP A 251 -13.25 -0.95 10.80
CA ASP A 251 -14.55 -0.58 10.22
C ASP A 251 -14.51 0.69 9.35
N THR A 252 -13.40 1.43 9.34
CA THR A 252 -13.17 2.56 8.44
C THR A 252 -12.55 2.18 7.08
N ASN A 253 -12.34 0.89 6.84
CA ASN A 253 -11.64 0.35 5.67
C ASN A 253 -12.58 -0.38 4.70
N ASP A 254 -12.15 -0.53 3.45
CA ASP A 254 -12.95 -1.22 2.42
C ASP A 254 -13.15 -2.70 2.77
N ILE A 255 -12.16 -3.32 3.44
CA ILE A 255 -12.29 -4.62 4.12
C ILE A 255 -11.88 -4.45 5.58
N ALA A 256 -12.73 -4.96 6.46
CA ALA A 256 -12.51 -5.04 7.90
C ALA A 256 -12.47 -6.52 8.32
N PHE A 257 -11.32 -6.99 8.80
CA PHE A 257 -11.18 -8.28 9.47
C PHE A 257 -11.11 -8.05 10.98
N SER A 258 -12.19 -8.34 11.70
CA SER A 258 -12.25 -8.19 13.16
C SER A 258 -12.15 -9.54 13.84
N ALA A 259 -11.12 -9.80 14.64
CA ALA A 259 -11.01 -11.04 15.41
C ALA A 259 -12.16 -11.17 16.41
N VAL A 260 -12.81 -12.33 16.39
CA VAL A 260 -13.91 -12.72 17.26
C VAL A 260 -13.69 -14.16 17.73
N GLU A 261 -14.14 -14.47 18.93
CA GLU A 261 -14.27 -15.85 19.38
C GLU A 261 -15.70 -16.33 19.10
N VAL A 262 -15.83 -17.41 18.34
CA VAL A 262 -17.06 -18.10 18.02
C VAL A 262 -17.29 -19.20 19.05
N LYS A 263 -18.44 -19.15 19.73
CA LYS A 263 -18.85 -20.15 20.72
C LYS A 263 -19.29 -21.45 20.04
N ASP A 264 -19.25 -22.54 20.79
CA ASP A 264 -19.79 -23.82 20.36
C ASP A 264 -21.33 -23.78 20.21
N GLY A 265 -21.88 -24.70 19.41
CA GLY A 265 -23.34 -24.86 19.23
C GLY A 265 -23.98 -24.03 18.11
N PHE A 266 -23.21 -23.34 17.27
CA PHE A 266 -23.72 -22.49 16.18
C PHE A 266 -23.54 -23.05 14.76
N GLY A 267 -23.22 -24.35 14.63
CA GLY A 267 -23.08 -25.02 13.32
C GLY A 267 -21.82 -24.62 12.54
N VAL A 268 -20.87 -23.97 13.20
CA VAL A 268 -19.52 -23.63 12.72
C VAL A 268 -18.51 -24.05 13.78
N GLU A 269 -17.28 -24.31 13.38
CA GLU A 269 -16.21 -24.72 14.31
C GLU A 269 -15.94 -23.59 15.34
N PRO A 270 -16.02 -23.88 16.65
CA PRO A 270 -15.75 -22.89 17.69
C PRO A 270 -14.27 -22.48 17.69
N GLY A 271 -13.98 -21.29 18.18
CA GLY A 271 -12.61 -20.75 18.25
C GLY A 271 -12.49 -19.36 17.66
N VAL A 272 -11.27 -18.95 17.33
CA VAL A 272 -10.97 -17.59 16.85
C VAL A 272 -11.12 -17.49 15.33
N TRP A 273 -11.93 -16.53 14.88
CA TRP A 273 -12.20 -16.23 13.48
C TRP A 273 -12.06 -14.74 13.21
N PHE A 274 -11.97 -14.35 11.94
CA PHE A 274 -12.27 -12.98 11.54
C PHE A 274 -13.74 -12.83 11.18
N ARG A 275 -14.45 -11.90 11.82
CA ARG A 275 -15.70 -11.37 11.30
C ARG A 275 -15.41 -10.40 10.16
N LEU A 276 -16.07 -10.60 9.02
CA LEU A 276 -15.85 -9.81 7.81
C LEU A 276 -16.82 -8.62 7.72
N GLY A 277 -16.28 -7.41 7.62
CA GLY A 277 -17.00 -6.20 7.23
C GLY A 277 -16.50 -5.65 5.88
N VAL A 278 -17.38 -5.00 5.11
CA VAL A 278 -17.02 -4.41 3.81
C VAL A 278 -17.55 -2.99 3.61
N GLY A 279 -16.80 -2.15 2.90
CA GLY A 279 -17.29 -0.87 2.37
C GLY A 279 -17.04 0.38 3.22
N GLY A 280 -16.19 0.32 4.26
CA GLY A 280 -15.91 1.46 5.13
C GLY A 280 -15.25 2.65 4.42
N ILE A 281 -15.72 3.86 4.73
CA ILE A 281 -15.24 5.12 4.15
C ILE A 281 -15.56 6.32 5.06
N THR A 282 -14.60 6.67 5.92
CA THR A 282 -14.73 7.79 6.88
C THR A 282 -15.11 9.13 6.25
N GLY A 283 -14.56 9.47 5.09
CA GLY A 283 -14.87 10.74 4.40
C GLY A 283 -16.33 10.87 3.98
N HIS A 284 -17.09 9.78 3.94
CA HIS A 284 -18.54 9.76 3.64
C HIS A 284 -19.37 9.37 4.87
N ARG A 285 -18.75 9.32 6.05
CA ARG A 285 -19.38 8.92 7.33
C ARG A 285 -20.05 7.54 7.27
N ASP A 286 -19.44 6.61 6.53
CA ASP A 286 -19.94 5.25 6.39
C ASP A 286 -18.91 4.25 6.95
N PHE A 287 -19.40 3.29 7.73
CA PHE A 287 -18.60 2.22 8.32
C PHE A 287 -18.78 0.94 7.51
N ALA A 288 -17.83 0.01 7.64
CA ALA A 288 -17.90 -1.28 7.00
C ALA A 288 -19.16 -2.03 7.47
N LYS A 289 -19.97 -2.46 6.50
CA LYS A 289 -21.22 -3.18 6.74
C LYS A 289 -20.89 -4.61 7.16
N ALA A 290 -21.54 -5.10 8.22
CA ALA A 290 -21.43 -6.50 8.63
C ALA A 290 -22.03 -7.40 7.54
N THR A 291 -21.30 -8.46 7.19
CA THR A 291 -21.71 -9.40 6.12
C THR A 291 -22.38 -10.67 6.65
N GLY A 292 -22.34 -10.90 7.97
CA GLY A 292 -22.69 -12.19 8.59
C GLY A 292 -21.67 -13.30 8.30
N ILE A 293 -20.62 -13.02 7.53
CA ILE A 293 -19.58 -13.98 7.17
C ILE A 293 -18.44 -13.94 8.20
N ILE A 294 -17.95 -15.13 8.52
CA ILE A 294 -16.71 -15.34 9.26
C ILE A 294 -15.68 -16.02 8.35
N VAL A 295 -14.42 -15.67 8.53
CA VAL A 295 -13.29 -16.11 7.70
C VAL A 295 -12.25 -16.73 8.62
N LYS A 296 -11.80 -17.94 8.29
CA LYS A 296 -10.67 -18.54 9.01
C LYS A 296 -9.45 -17.66 8.82
N PRO A 297 -8.63 -17.41 9.85
CA PRO A 297 -7.50 -16.52 9.72
C PRO A 297 -6.58 -16.83 8.53
N GLU A 298 -6.30 -18.11 8.28
CA GLU A 298 -5.50 -18.59 7.14
C GLU A 298 -6.10 -18.30 5.76
N ASP A 299 -7.41 -18.05 5.66
CA ASP A 299 -8.10 -17.76 4.41
C ASP A 299 -8.20 -16.24 4.12
N ALA A 300 -7.85 -15.37 5.08
CA ALA A 300 -8.14 -13.94 5.02
C ALA A 300 -7.59 -13.27 3.74
N THR A 301 -6.31 -13.52 3.46
CA THR A 301 -5.78 -13.88 2.13
C THR A 301 -6.68 -13.82 0.92
N LEU A 302 -7.03 -15.04 0.54
CA LEU A 302 -7.74 -15.39 -0.66
C LEU A 302 -9.14 -14.76 -0.67
N VAL A 303 -9.76 -14.56 0.50
CA VAL A 303 -11.02 -13.83 0.61
C VAL A 303 -10.85 -12.36 0.25
N ALA A 304 -9.81 -11.69 0.75
CA ALA A 304 -9.51 -10.31 0.40
C ALA A 304 -9.19 -10.16 -1.10
N ASP A 305 -8.42 -11.08 -1.66
CA ASP A 305 -8.12 -11.15 -3.09
C ASP A 305 -9.41 -11.29 -3.93
N ALA A 306 -10.30 -12.23 -3.57
CA ALA A 306 -11.58 -12.40 -4.25
C ALA A 306 -12.46 -11.13 -4.21
N ILE A 307 -12.54 -10.46 -3.06
CA ILE A 307 -13.24 -9.17 -2.91
C ILE A 307 -12.65 -8.12 -3.83
N VAL A 308 -11.32 -7.98 -3.86
CA VAL A 308 -10.64 -7.00 -4.71
C VAL A 308 -10.88 -7.31 -6.20
N ARG A 309 -10.88 -8.57 -6.60
CA ARG A 309 -11.15 -8.98 -7.99
C ARG A 309 -12.59 -8.68 -8.41
N VAL A 310 -13.57 -8.94 -7.57
CA VAL A 310 -14.96 -8.51 -7.84
C VAL A 310 -15.02 -6.99 -7.94
N PHE A 311 -14.30 -6.25 -7.11
CA PHE A 311 -14.21 -4.79 -7.22
C PHE A 311 -13.55 -4.32 -8.53
N ILE A 312 -12.51 -5.01 -9.02
CA ILE A 312 -11.88 -4.72 -10.32
C ILE A 312 -12.89 -4.85 -11.46
N ASP A 313 -13.73 -5.88 -11.40
CA ASP A 313 -14.71 -6.23 -12.43
C ASP A 313 -15.95 -5.32 -12.42
N THR A 314 -16.35 -4.82 -11.25
CA THR A 314 -17.64 -4.13 -11.03
C THR A 314 -17.52 -2.63 -10.71
N GLY A 315 -16.34 -2.15 -10.32
CA GLY A 315 -16.15 -0.77 -9.88
C GLY A 315 -16.32 0.27 -10.99
N ASP A 316 -16.90 1.43 -10.64
CA ASP A 316 -17.07 2.55 -11.58
C ASP A 316 -15.70 3.12 -12.02
N ARG A 317 -15.53 3.25 -13.33
CA ARG A 317 -14.33 3.80 -14.00
C ARG A 317 -14.63 5.08 -14.77
N THR A 318 -15.81 5.65 -14.61
CA THR A 318 -16.29 6.86 -15.28
C THR A 318 -16.22 8.09 -14.37
N ASN A 319 -16.54 7.93 -13.08
CA ASN A 319 -16.55 9.04 -12.12
C ASN A 319 -15.72 8.71 -10.88
N ARG A 320 -14.58 9.39 -10.70
CA ARG A 320 -13.69 9.19 -9.53
C ARG A 320 -14.37 9.40 -8.18
N LEU A 321 -15.38 10.28 -8.11
CA LEU A 321 -16.10 10.56 -6.87
C LEU A 321 -17.02 9.39 -6.48
N LYS A 322 -17.38 8.52 -7.44
CA LYS A 322 -18.26 7.36 -7.26
C LYS A 322 -17.57 6.00 -7.46
N ALA A 323 -16.23 5.98 -7.48
CA ALA A 323 -15.43 4.80 -7.84
C ALA A 323 -14.98 3.91 -6.66
N ARG A 324 -15.36 4.21 -5.41
CA ARG A 324 -15.00 3.39 -4.22
C ARG A 324 -15.89 2.15 -4.09
N LEU A 325 -15.41 1.11 -3.39
CA LEU A 325 -16.16 -0.13 -3.14
C LEU A 325 -17.56 0.14 -2.59
N LYS A 326 -17.72 1.12 -1.68
CA LYS A 326 -19.04 1.53 -1.16
C LYS A 326 -20.10 1.69 -2.26
N TYR A 327 -19.77 2.32 -3.39
CA TYR A 327 -20.74 2.57 -4.44
C TYR A 327 -21.13 1.31 -5.21
N VAL A 328 -20.21 0.35 -5.33
CA VAL A 328 -20.55 -1.00 -5.81
C VAL A 328 -21.56 -1.63 -4.86
N LEU A 329 -21.29 -1.60 -3.56
CA LEU A 329 -22.19 -2.18 -2.54
C LEU A 329 -23.55 -1.48 -2.49
N ASP A 330 -23.61 -0.16 -2.66
CA ASP A 330 -24.87 0.59 -2.68
C ASP A 330 -25.71 0.27 -3.94
N SER A 331 -25.06 0.01 -5.08
CA SER A 331 -25.76 -0.32 -6.33
C SER A 331 -26.15 -1.79 -6.46
N MET A 332 -25.25 -2.71 -6.06
CA MET A 332 -25.42 -4.15 -6.21
C MET A 332 -26.13 -4.77 -5.00
N GLY A 333 -26.00 -4.16 -3.82
CA GLY A 333 -26.35 -4.77 -2.54
C GLY A 333 -25.23 -5.66 -2.01
N VAL A 334 -25.09 -5.72 -0.68
CA VAL A 334 -24.04 -6.51 -0.02
C VAL A 334 -24.19 -8.00 -0.31
N ASP A 335 -25.41 -8.54 -0.26
CA ASP A 335 -25.64 -9.99 -0.46
C ASP A 335 -25.24 -10.44 -1.86
N LYS A 336 -25.69 -9.72 -2.90
CA LYS A 336 -25.33 -10.02 -4.29
C LYS A 336 -23.82 -9.87 -4.51
N PHE A 337 -23.20 -8.85 -3.93
CA PHE A 337 -21.76 -8.68 -3.99
C PHE A 337 -21.04 -9.87 -3.36
N MET A 338 -21.45 -10.32 -2.17
CA MET A 338 -20.82 -11.46 -1.50
C MET A 338 -21.06 -12.79 -2.24
N ILE A 339 -22.18 -12.95 -2.97
CA ILE A 339 -22.38 -14.10 -3.88
C ILE A 339 -21.31 -14.10 -4.98
N ALA A 340 -21.07 -12.97 -5.63
CA ALA A 340 -20.02 -12.85 -6.64
C ALA A 340 -18.62 -13.08 -6.05
N VAL A 341 -18.39 -12.70 -4.79
CA VAL A 341 -17.14 -13.00 -4.08
C VAL A 341 -16.99 -14.50 -3.86
N GLU A 342 -18.03 -15.21 -3.40
CA GLU A 342 -17.99 -16.67 -3.23
C GLU A 342 -17.76 -17.40 -4.57
N GLU A 343 -18.37 -16.92 -5.65
CA GLU A 343 -18.13 -17.43 -7.01
C GLU A 343 -16.67 -17.23 -7.44
N ARG A 344 -16.11 -16.03 -7.20
CA ARG A 344 -14.70 -15.74 -7.50
C ARG A 344 -13.74 -16.52 -6.62
N TYR A 345 -14.12 -16.76 -5.37
CA TYR A 345 -13.35 -17.52 -4.38
C TYR A 345 -13.42 -19.04 -4.63
N GLY A 346 -14.46 -19.51 -5.31
CA GLY A 346 -14.67 -20.92 -5.66
C GLY A 346 -15.31 -21.76 -4.56
N ARG A 347 -15.67 -21.17 -3.40
CA ARG A 347 -16.38 -21.86 -2.31
C ARG A 347 -17.28 -20.93 -1.53
N LYS A 348 -18.27 -21.51 -0.85
CA LYS A 348 -19.14 -20.80 0.09
C LYS A 348 -18.36 -20.39 1.35
N LEU A 349 -18.63 -19.18 1.83
CA LEU A 349 -18.04 -18.65 3.05
C LEU A 349 -18.92 -19.00 4.25
N ALA A 350 -18.27 -19.31 5.37
CA ALA A 350 -18.96 -19.62 6.62
C ALA A 350 -19.73 -18.38 7.12
N ARG A 351 -20.91 -18.61 7.68
CA ARG A 351 -21.76 -17.56 8.25
C ARG A 351 -22.05 -17.88 9.70
N ALA A 352 -22.03 -16.87 10.55
CA ALA A 352 -22.37 -17.00 11.96
C ALA A 352 -23.20 -15.78 12.40
N PRO A 353 -24.28 -16.00 13.15
CA PRO A 353 -25.11 -14.91 13.64
C PRO A 353 -24.40 -14.16 14.78
N ALA A 354 -24.88 -12.96 15.14
CA ALA A 354 -24.20 -12.12 16.12
C ALA A 354 -24.10 -12.77 17.52
N GLU A 355 -25.12 -13.54 17.89
CA GLU A 355 -25.19 -14.31 19.14
C GLU A 355 -24.17 -15.45 19.22
N ALA A 356 -23.55 -15.84 18.10
CA ALA A 356 -22.48 -16.84 18.09
C ALA A 356 -21.17 -16.31 18.70
N PHE A 357 -20.99 -14.99 18.73
CA PHE A 357 -19.74 -14.38 19.18
C PHE A 357 -19.71 -14.20 20.69
N ALA A 358 -18.57 -14.53 21.31
CA ALA A 358 -18.28 -14.08 22.67
C ALA A 358 -18.09 -12.55 22.69
N PRO A 359 -18.35 -11.87 23.82
CA PRO A 359 -18.08 -10.45 23.96
C PRO A 359 -16.61 -10.14 23.65
N ARG A 360 -16.36 -9.21 22.73
CA ARG A 360 -15.00 -8.77 22.43
C ARG A 360 -14.43 -7.96 23.62
N PRO A 361 -13.13 -8.07 23.92
CA PRO A 361 -12.47 -7.19 24.88
C PRO A 361 -12.67 -5.72 24.51
N ASN A 362 -12.84 -4.87 25.53
CA ASN A 362 -12.92 -3.43 25.32
C ASN A 362 -11.55 -2.87 24.93
N PHE A 363 -11.53 -1.95 23.97
CA PHE A 363 -10.35 -1.16 23.69
C PHE A 363 -10.18 -0.05 24.73
N ASP A 364 -8.95 0.41 24.92
CA ASP A 364 -8.60 1.55 25.74
C ASP A 364 -8.06 2.66 24.83
N ARG A 365 -8.76 3.81 24.83
CA ARG A 365 -8.41 4.97 24.01
C ARG A 365 -7.07 5.59 24.39
N MET A 366 -6.49 5.26 25.53
CA MET A 366 -5.21 5.76 26.00
C MET A 366 -4.08 4.74 25.86
N ALA A 367 -4.37 3.48 25.50
CA ALA A 367 -3.36 2.41 25.51
C ALA A 367 -2.21 2.62 24.51
N HIS A 368 -2.35 3.54 23.55
CA HIS A 368 -1.27 3.97 22.66
C HIS A 368 -0.30 4.98 23.29
N ILE A 369 -0.45 5.30 24.58
CA ILE A 369 0.38 6.25 25.33
C ILE A 369 0.75 5.65 26.68
N GLY A 370 1.99 5.84 27.11
CA GLY A 370 2.47 5.42 28.42
C GLY A 370 2.96 3.98 28.45
N VAL A 371 3.25 3.50 29.65
CA VAL A 371 3.83 2.17 29.89
C VAL A 371 2.72 1.16 30.16
N HIS A 372 2.77 0.03 29.48
CA HIS A 372 1.79 -1.05 29.62
C HIS A 372 2.49 -2.40 29.60
N GLN A 373 2.02 -3.32 30.43
CA GLN A 373 2.55 -4.69 30.50
C GLN A 373 2.19 -5.49 29.27
N GLN A 374 3.18 -6.19 28.72
CA GLN A 374 2.98 -7.20 27.69
C GLN A 374 2.47 -8.51 28.30
N LYS A 375 2.00 -9.43 27.44
CA LYS A 375 1.68 -10.79 27.84
C LYS A 375 2.92 -11.61 28.22
N GLN A 376 4.09 -11.22 27.72
CA GLN A 376 5.37 -11.79 28.14
C GLN A 376 5.78 -11.20 29.49
N ALA A 377 6.02 -12.07 30.48
CA ALA A 377 6.35 -11.65 31.84
C ALA A 377 7.57 -10.72 31.88
N GLY A 378 7.44 -9.62 32.63
CA GLY A 378 8.50 -8.62 32.83
C GLY A 378 8.80 -7.73 31.62
N LEU A 379 8.00 -7.80 30.55
CA LEU A 379 8.14 -6.94 29.37
C LEU A 379 6.99 -5.93 29.27
N ASN A 380 7.29 -4.77 28.71
CA ASN A 380 6.38 -3.65 28.55
C ASN A 380 6.43 -3.12 27.11
N TRP A 381 5.35 -2.47 26.68
CA TRP A 381 5.43 -1.48 25.62
C TRP A 381 5.31 -0.07 26.17
N ILE A 382 5.96 0.88 25.49
CA ILE A 382 5.90 2.30 25.81
C ILE A 382 5.30 3.04 24.62
N GLY A 383 4.11 3.60 24.79
CA GLY A 383 3.46 4.48 23.83
C GLY A 383 4.01 5.90 23.89
N VAL A 384 4.58 6.37 22.78
CA VAL A 384 5.25 7.66 22.65
C VAL A 384 4.34 8.64 21.91
N VAL A 385 4.13 9.82 22.52
CA VAL A 385 3.32 10.90 21.97
C VAL A 385 4.11 11.65 20.92
N LEU A 386 3.57 11.70 19.70
CA LEU A 386 4.11 12.46 18.58
C LEU A 386 3.15 13.63 18.30
N PRO A 387 3.54 14.88 18.61
CA PRO A 387 2.72 16.04 18.28
C PRO A 387 2.35 16.03 16.80
N VAL A 388 1.05 15.83 16.52
CA VAL A 388 0.47 15.69 15.16
C VAL A 388 1.23 14.71 14.25
N GLY A 389 1.82 13.67 14.86
CA GLY A 389 2.57 12.61 14.15
C GLY A 389 3.93 13.03 13.60
N LYS A 390 4.41 14.26 13.84
CA LYS A 390 5.67 14.74 13.28
C LYS A 390 6.88 14.25 14.08
N LEU A 391 7.94 13.89 13.38
CA LEU A 391 9.22 13.43 13.94
C LEU A 391 10.40 14.09 13.21
N SER A 392 11.36 14.63 13.95
CA SER A 392 12.66 15.02 13.38
C SER A 392 13.55 13.80 13.13
N CYS A 393 14.55 13.94 12.26
CA CYS A 393 15.53 12.85 12.06
C CYS A 393 16.28 12.48 13.35
N GLU A 394 16.59 13.45 14.20
CA GLU A 394 17.24 13.21 15.50
C GLU A 394 16.35 12.37 16.42
N GLN A 395 15.06 12.72 16.52
CA GLN A 395 14.09 11.95 17.29
C GLN A 395 13.97 10.52 16.75
N MET A 396 13.96 10.34 15.43
CA MET A 396 13.89 9.02 14.82
C MET A 396 15.12 8.16 15.19
N ARG A 397 16.33 8.70 15.07
CA ARG A 397 17.56 7.98 15.44
C ARG A 397 17.61 7.67 16.94
N GLY A 398 17.18 8.61 17.79
CA GLY A 398 17.09 8.40 19.22
C GLY A 398 16.12 7.29 19.61
N LEU A 399 14.91 7.30 19.05
CA LEU A 399 13.91 6.25 19.28
C LEU A 399 14.36 4.89 18.74
N ALA A 400 15.04 4.85 17.58
CA ALA A 400 15.66 3.63 17.06
C ALA A 400 16.69 3.06 18.04
N LYS A 401 17.57 3.91 18.58
CA LYS A 401 18.55 3.48 19.59
C LYS A 401 17.88 2.94 20.85
N ILE A 402 16.83 3.58 21.35
CA ILE A 402 16.07 3.11 22.52
C ILE A 402 15.42 1.75 22.23
N ALA A 403 14.79 1.59 21.07
CA ALA A 403 14.19 0.31 20.67
C ALA A 403 15.24 -0.82 20.61
N GLN A 404 16.43 -0.52 20.09
CA GLN A 404 17.54 -1.46 19.97
C GLN A 404 18.13 -1.85 21.33
N ASP A 405 18.45 -0.87 22.17
CA ASP A 405 19.23 -1.08 23.39
C ASP A 405 18.36 -1.55 24.56
N LEU A 406 17.11 -1.09 24.61
CA LEU A 406 16.22 -1.27 25.78
C LEU A 406 14.95 -2.06 25.48
N GLY A 407 14.66 -2.35 24.21
CA GLY A 407 13.47 -3.07 23.75
C GLY A 407 13.78 -4.34 22.94
N ASP A 408 12.84 -4.75 22.10
CA ASP A 408 12.97 -5.87 21.15
C ASP A 408 13.41 -5.42 19.73
N GLY A 409 13.83 -4.17 19.59
CA GLY A 409 14.21 -3.58 18.31
C GLY A 409 13.05 -3.25 17.38
N GLU A 410 11.79 -3.39 17.81
CA GLU A 410 10.62 -3.03 17.00
C GLU A 410 10.06 -1.64 17.34
N ILE A 411 9.60 -0.96 16.30
CA ILE A 411 8.86 0.30 16.38
C ILE A 411 7.53 0.09 15.69
N ARG A 412 6.44 0.32 16.42
CA ARG A 412 5.09 -0.03 15.98
C ARG A 412 4.24 1.22 15.84
N LEU A 413 3.82 1.54 14.63
CA LEU A 413 3.04 2.74 14.36
C LEU A 413 1.56 2.50 14.67
N THR A 414 0.86 3.55 15.08
CA THR A 414 -0.57 3.49 15.40
C THR A 414 -1.38 4.38 14.46
N VAL A 415 -2.67 4.06 14.30
CA VAL A 415 -3.62 4.92 13.54
C VAL A 415 -3.89 6.25 14.23
N TRP A 416 -3.46 6.37 15.49
CA TRP A 416 -3.53 7.57 16.35
C TRP A 416 -2.34 8.52 16.13
N GLN A 417 -1.56 8.31 15.07
CA GLN A 417 -0.36 9.09 14.73
C GLN A 417 0.75 9.05 15.78
N ASN A 418 0.73 8.05 16.66
CA ASN A 418 1.76 7.78 17.66
C ASN A 418 2.52 6.50 17.32
N LEU A 419 3.56 6.17 18.10
CA LEU A 419 4.28 4.90 17.97
C LEU A 419 4.48 4.22 19.32
N LEU A 420 4.76 2.92 19.29
CA LEU A 420 5.10 2.11 20.44
C LEU A 420 6.54 1.60 20.31
N LEU A 421 7.26 1.58 21.42
CA LEU A 421 8.49 0.81 21.60
C LEU A 421 8.13 -0.45 22.41
N SER A 422 8.38 -1.64 21.87
CA SER A 422 8.04 -2.92 22.51
C SER A 422 9.25 -3.61 23.13
N GLY A 423 8.99 -4.58 24.00
CA GLY A 423 9.99 -5.48 24.56
C GLY A 423 10.83 -4.86 25.68
N VAL A 424 10.34 -3.77 26.29
CA VAL A 424 11.09 -3.05 27.33
C VAL A 424 10.96 -3.79 28.66
N ARG A 425 12.08 -4.29 29.18
CA ARG A 425 12.10 -4.97 30.50
C ARG A 425 11.70 -4.01 31.62
N ASP A 426 11.06 -4.52 32.67
CA ASP A 426 10.64 -3.73 33.84
C ASP A 426 11.76 -2.82 34.38
N GLU A 427 12.96 -3.38 34.56
CA GLU A 427 14.16 -2.66 35.04
C GLU A 427 14.63 -1.54 34.11
N ASN A 428 14.30 -1.61 32.82
CA ASN A 428 14.68 -0.64 31.79
C ASN A 428 13.64 0.46 31.56
N VAL A 429 12.42 0.33 32.10
CA VAL A 429 11.33 1.27 31.84
C VAL A 429 11.70 2.70 32.22
N ALA A 430 12.32 2.89 33.39
CA ALA A 430 12.72 4.21 33.87
C ALA A 430 13.79 4.85 32.95
N LEU A 431 14.78 4.06 32.53
CA LEU A 431 15.83 4.49 31.63
C LEU A 431 15.29 4.84 30.23
N ALA A 432 14.42 4.00 29.68
CA ALA A 432 13.78 4.24 28.39
C ALA A 432 12.92 5.50 28.41
N THR A 433 12.16 5.70 29.49
CA THR A 433 11.34 6.91 29.70
C THR A 433 12.20 8.17 29.71
N ALA A 434 13.27 8.20 30.51
CA ALA A 434 14.18 9.34 30.58
C ALA A 434 14.86 9.62 29.23
N ALA A 435 15.21 8.57 28.48
CA ALA A 435 15.79 8.70 27.14
C ALA A 435 14.79 9.29 26.13
N ILE A 436 13.52 8.89 26.17
CA ILE A 436 12.45 9.46 25.33
C ILE A 436 12.25 10.96 25.67
N GLU A 437 12.21 11.30 26.96
CA GLU A 437 12.03 12.69 27.40
C GLU A 437 13.20 13.59 26.98
N LYS A 438 14.44 13.06 26.97
CA LYS A 438 15.62 13.76 26.46
C LYS A 438 15.53 14.11 24.97
N LEU A 439 14.73 13.36 24.19
CA LEU A 439 14.44 13.67 22.78
C LEU A 439 13.32 14.71 22.61
N GLY A 440 12.83 15.29 23.71
CA GLY A 440 11.72 16.25 23.72
C GLY A 440 10.36 15.60 23.42
N LEU A 441 10.25 14.28 23.61
CA LEU A 441 9.01 13.52 23.41
C LEU A 441 8.38 13.17 24.77
N ALA A 442 7.07 12.92 24.76
CA ALA A 442 6.33 12.59 25.98
C ALA A 442 5.79 11.15 25.93
N ILE A 443 5.66 10.53 27.09
CA ILE A 443 4.93 9.25 27.27
C ILE A 443 3.65 9.44 28.09
N LYS A 444 3.27 10.69 28.34
CA LYS A 444 2.05 11.08 29.06
C LYS A 444 1.30 12.12 28.23
N ALA A 445 -0.02 12.03 28.22
CA ALA A 445 -0.88 13.00 27.57
C ALA A 445 -2.16 13.19 28.38
N SER A 446 -2.74 14.39 28.29
CA SER A 446 -4.15 14.57 28.66
C SER A 446 -5.04 13.82 27.67
N GLN A 447 -6.28 13.53 28.06
CA GLN A 447 -7.29 12.92 27.17
C GLN A 447 -7.46 13.70 25.86
N ILE A 448 -7.40 15.04 25.93
CA ILE A 448 -7.48 15.92 24.75
C ILE A 448 -6.28 15.71 23.83
N ARG A 449 -5.05 15.70 24.36
CA ARG A 449 -3.85 15.49 23.53
C ARG A 449 -3.78 14.07 22.97
N ALA A 450 -4.21 13.08 23.74
CA ALA A 450 -4.21 11.69 23.30
C ALA A 450 -5.15 11.43 22.12
N GLY A 451 -6.25 12.19 22.04
CA GLY A 451 -7.19 12.16 20.92
C GLY A 451 -6.92 13.18 19.82
N LEU A 452 -5.89 14.04 19.95
CA LEU A 452 -5.57 15.05 18.94
C LEU A 452 -4.93 14.38 17.72
N ILE A 453 -5.67 14.36 16.62
CA ILE A 453 -5.24 13.89 15.31
C ILE A 453 -5.37 15.06 14.34
N ALA A 454 -4.33 15.31 13.55
CA ALA A 454 -4.34 16.34 12.53
C ALA A 454 -3.85 15.78 11.20
N CYS A 455 -4.56 16.12 10.12
CA CYS A 455 -4.02 15.95 8.79
C CYS A 455 -2.91 16.98 8.53
N THR A 456 -2.21 16.82 7.41
CA THR A 456 -1.06 17.66 7.07
C THR A 456 -1.39 19.14 6.90
N GLY A 457 -2.59 19.45 6.43
CA GLY A 457 -3.03 20.81 6.15
C GLY A 457 -4.40 21.06 6.72
#